data_AF-A0A235I1G4-F1
#
_entry.id   AF-A0A235I1G4-F1
#
_cell.length_a   1.000
_cell.length_b   1.000
_cell.length_c   1.000
_cell.angle_alpha   90.00
_cell.angle_beta   90.00
_cell.angle_gamma   90.00
#
_symmetry.space_group_name_H-M   'P 1'
#
loop_
_entity.id
_entity.type
_entity.pdbx_description
1 polymer ?
#
loop_
_entity_poly.entity_id
_entity_poly.type
_entity_poly.pdbx_seq_one_letter_code
_entity_poly.pdbx_strand_id
1 'polypeptide(L)'
;MPSQEELVQSALDTLALLNRDDPASDKLASFLYTVKDPRLSQYLEQLKDFTQLKNPTLPQSKQAGELLEQIVCLVFRGLQGATSFKSFQSAGPQYDFLVSGDQPAWLYVCHQLYLKENQRGIVVEAKATKDRLPDKQFARLCSILDLNLSSTVGLGIFFTLNGAAGFPQSGDARQRAISDCRLRQVIFHAKTQKRIVVLDKNDIFELGKNGSLIQILVRKIRDLDELSGLPTPSVEQTEEIDLPDHLNQLWV
;
A
#
# COMPACT_ATOMS: atom_id res chain seq x y z
N MET A 1 -31.22 3.93 -15.60
CA MET A 1 -29.75 4.06 -15.69
C MET A 1 -29.16 3.18 -14.60
N PRO A 2 -28.09 2.42 -14.88
CA PRO A 2 -27.48 1.58 -13.86
C PRO A 2 -26.88 2.41 -12.72
N SER A 3 -26.86 1.84 -11.51
CA SER A 3 -26.21 2.45 -10.34
C SER A 3 -24.68 2.37 -10.45
N GLN A 4 -23.96 3.17 -9.65
CA GLN A 4 -22.49 3.11 -9.62
C GLN A 4 -21.99 1.72 -9.19
N GLU A 5 -22.69 1.05 -8.27
CA GLU A 5 -22.36 -0.31 -7.83
C GLU A 5 -22.57 -1.34 -8.96
N GLU A 6 -23.64 -1.20 -9.73
CA GLU A 6 -23.90 -2.05 -10.90
C GLU A 6 -22.82 -1.87 -11.98
N LEU A 7 -22.36 -0.63 -12.18
CA LEU A 7 -21.25 -0.34 -13.10
C LEU A 7 -19.92 -0.92 -12.62
N VAL A 8 -19.61 -0.83 -11.32
CA VAL A 8 -18.41 -1.45 -10.72
C VAL A 8 -18.47 -2.96 -10.88
N GLN A 9 -19.62 -3.58 -10.57
CA GLN A 9 -19.78 -5.02 -10.71
C GLN A 9 -19.62 -5.46 -12.17
N SER A 10 -20.23 -4.75 -13.12
CA SER A 10 -20.06 -5.02 -14.55
C SER A 10 -18.59 -4.89 -15.01
N ALA A 11 -17.85 -3.93 -14.46
CA ALA A 11 -16.41 -3.79 -14.71
C ALA A 11 -15.61 -4.98 -14.14
N LEU A 12 -15.96 -5.45 -12.94
CA LEU A 12 -15.33 -6.64 -12.33
C LEU A 12 -15.64 -7.92 -13.11
N ASP A 13 -16.88 -8.09 -13.56
CA ASP A 13 -17.30 -9.23 -14.38
C ASP A 13 -16.56 -9.22 -15.73
N THR A 14 -16.40 -8.03 -16.33
CA THR A 14 -15.62 -7.83 -17.56
C THR A 14 -14.15 -8.17 -17.32
N LEU A 15 -13.58 -7.69 -16.20
CA LEU A 15 -12.21 -8.02 -15.80
C LEU A 15 -12.02 -9.53 -15.60
N ALA A 16 -13.07 -10.26 -15.20
CA ALA A 16 -13.02 -11.70 -15.10
C ALA A 16 -12.99 -12.44 -16.44
N LEU A 17 -13.39 -11.78 -17.53
CA LEU A 17 -13.38 -12.31 -18.88
C LEU A 17 -12.12 -11.90 -19.67
N LEU A 18 -11.39 -10.89 -19.20
CA LEU A 18 -10.15 -10.43 -19.84
C LEU A 18 -9.02 -11.43 -19.59
N ASN A 19 -8.14 -11.57 -20.59
CA ASN A 19 -6.92 -12.33 -20.42
C ASN A 19 -6.04 -11.64 -19.36
N ARG A 20 -5.59 -12.39 -18.35
CA ARG A 20 -4.84 -11.85 -17.21
C ARG A 20 -3.48 -11.28 -17.61
N ASP A 21 -2.93 -11.75 -18.72
CA ASP A 21 -1.66 -11.29 -19.29
C ASP A 21 -1.83 -10.05 -20.20
N ASP A 22 -3.06 -9.55 -20.40
CA ASP A 22 -3.32 -8.37 -21.23
C ASP A 22 -3.13 -7.07 -20.42
N PRO A 23 -2.21 -6.18 -20.83
CA PRO A 23 -2.02 -4.86 -20.19
C PRO A 23 -3.28 -3.99 -20.13
N ALA A 24 -4.27 -4.23 -20.99
CA ALA A 24 -5.56 -3.52 -20.93
C ALA A 24 -6.33 -3.80 -19.62
N SER A 25 -6.06 -4.92 -18.95
CA SER A 25 -6.66 -5.27 -17.65
C SER A 25 -6.27 -4.30 -16.53
N ASP A 26 -5.12 -3.60 -16.65
CA ASP A 26 -4.67 -2.59 -15.68
C ASP A 26 -5.60 -1.36 -15.64
N LYS A 27 -6.29 -1.06 -16.75
CA LYS A 27 -7.23 0.08 -16.82
C LYS A 27 -8.42 -0.07 -15.89
N LEU A 28 -8.77 -1.31 -15.53
CA LEU A 28 -9.87 -1.62 -14.63
C LEU A 28 -9.41 -1.87 -13.18
N ALA A 29 -8.10 -1.88 -12.91
CA ALA A 29 -7.56 -2.09 -11.57
C ALA A 29 -8.02 -1.02 -10.56
N SER A 30 -8.36 0.17 -11.04
CA SER A 30 -8.95 1.25 -10.23
C SER A 30 -10.31 0.88 -9.61
N PHE A 31 -11.04 -0.09 -10.17
CA PHE A 31 -12.32 -0.56 -9.63
C PHE A 31 -12.14 -1.61 -8.51
N LEU A 32 -10.93 -2.15 -8.31
CA LEU A 32 -10.65 -3.12 -7.25
C LEU A 32 -10.58 -2.49 -5.86
N TYR A 33 -10.58 -1.15 -5.78
CA TYR A 33 -10.69 -0.40 -4.54
C TYR A 33 -11.79 0.66 -4.64
N THR A 34 -12.74 0.61 -3.71
CA THR A 34 -13.81 1.60 -3.61
C THR A 34 -13.93 2.09 -2.18
N VAL A 35 -14.06 3.40 -1.99
CA VAL A 35 -14.35 3.99 -0.68
C VAL A 35 -15.79 3.66 -0.32
N LYS A 36 -15.98 2.64 0.52
CA LYS A 36 -17.30 2.17 0.95
C LYS A 36 -17.88 2.94 2.13
N ASP A 37 -17.01 3.38 3.05
CA ASP A 37 -17.42 3.98 4.31
C ASP A 37 -17.14 5.48 4.32
N PRO A 38 -18.16 6.35 4.44
CA PRO A 38 -17.98 7.81 4.43
C PRO A 38 -17.18 8.31 5.64
N ARG A 39 -17.00 7.52 6.71
CA ARG A 39 -16.16 7.89 7.85
C ARG A 39 -14.68 7.98 7.47
N LEU A 40 -14.25 7.35 6.38
CA LEU A 40 -12.85 7.40 5.94
C LEU A 40 -12.41 8.85 5.69
N SER A 41 -13.22 9.65 4.98
CA SER A 41 -12.87 11.06 4.73
C SER A 41 -12.77 11.87 6.02
N GLN A 42 -13.68 11.63 6.96
CA GLN A 42 -13.65 12.28 8.28
C GLN A 42 -12.38 11.92 9.06
N TYR A 43 -12.00 10.64 9.07
CA TYR A 43 -10.79 10.19 9.77
C TYR A 43 -9.51 10.70 9.12
N LEU A 44 -9.47 10.80 7.78
CA LEU A 44 -8.35 11.40 7.07
C LEU A 44 -8.18 12.89 7.42
N GLU A 45 -9.27 13.66 7.51
CA GLU A 45 -9.19 15.06 7.95
C GLU A 45 -8.76 15.18 9.43
N GLN A 46 -9.27 14.33 10.33
CA GLN A 46 -8.81 14.30 11.73
C GLN A 46 -7.32 13.95 11.84
N LEU A 47 -6.83 13.02 11.00
CA LEU A 47 -5.42 12.65 10.97
C LEU A 47 -4.56 13.81 10.45
N LYS A 48 -5.06 14.56 9.47
CA LYS A 48 -4.41 15.76 8.94
C LYS A 48 -4.24 16.83 10.02
N ASP A 49 -5.25 17.07 10.85
CA ASP A 49 -5.16 17.97 12.01
C ASP A 49 -4.06 17.52 12.97
N PHE A 50 -3.97 16.21 13.25
CA PHE A 50 -2.91 15.66 14.09
C PHE A 50 -1.52 15.95 13.51
N THR A 51 -1.34 15.85 12.19
CA THR A 51 -0.04 16.13 11.55
C THR A 51 0.42 17.58 11.65
N GLN A 52 -0.45 18.50 12.07
CA GLN A 52 -0.13 19.91 12.28
C GLN A 52 0.30 20.22 13.73
N LEU A 53 0.15 19.27 14.66
CA LEU A 53 0.57 19.43 16.04
C LEU A 53 2.11 19.43 16.14
N LYS A 54 2.69 20.54 16.59
CA LYS A 54 4.15 20.64 16.81
C LYS A 54 4.63 19.67 17.89
N ASN A 55 3.91 19.60 19.00
CA ASN A 55 4.27 18.77 20.17
C ASN A 55 3.06 18.02 20.73
N PRO A 56 2.55 16.99 20.04
CA PRO A 56 1.48 16.15 20.56
C PRO A 56 1.90 15.51 21.89
N THR A 57 0.97 15.54 22.84
CA THR A 57 1.07 14.84 24.12
C THR A 57 0.99 13.31 23.92
N LEU A 58 1.31 12.54 24.96
CA LEU A 58 1.19 11.07 24.92
C LEU A 58 -0.25 10.62 24.60
N PRO A 59 -1.30 11.17 25.24
CA PRO A 59 -2.69 10.84 24.88
C PRO A 59 -3.03 11.15 23.43
N GLN A 60 -2.61 12.32 22.91
CA GLN A 60 -2.83 12.68 21.51
C GLN A 60 -2.11 11.73 20.54
N SER A 61 -0.88 11.33 20.87
CA SER A 61 -0.12 10.38 20.06
C SER A 61 -0.77 8.99 20.04
N LYS A 62 -1.32 8.55 21.18
CA LYS A 62 -2.09 7.31 21.27
C LYS A 62 -3.36 7.38 20.41
N GLN A 63 -4.10 8.49 20.51
CA GLN A 63 -5.30 8.73 19.69
C GLN A 63 -4.99 8.73 18.19
N ALA A 64 -3.85 9.29 17.78
CA ALA A 64 -3.42 9.24 16.39
C ALA A 64 -3.09 7.81 15.92
N GLY A 65 -2.50 6.98 16.79
CA GLY A 65 -2.29 5.56 16.52
C GLY A 65 -3.61 4.83 16.31
N GLU A 66 -4.56 5.01 17.22
CA GLU A 66 -5.91 4.42 17.14
C GLU A 66 -6.65 4.89 15.88
N LEU A 67 -6.57 6.17 15.54
CA LEU A 67 -7.15 6.73 14.31
C LEU A 67 -6.53 6.15 13.05
N LEU A 68 -5.20 5.95 13.04
CA LEU A 68 -4.51 5.35 11.91
C LEU A 68 -4.90 3.88 11.72
N GLU A 69 -5.08 3.12 12.81
CA GLU A 69 -5.60 1.74 12.77
C GLU A 69 -7.04 1.69 12.22
N GLN A 70 -7.89 2.65 12.60
CA GLN A 70 -9.25 2.78 12.06
C GLN A 70 -9.24 3.07 10.56
N ILE A 71 -8.37 3.98 10.11
CA ILE A 71 -8.17 4.27 8.67
C ILE A 71 -7.74 3.01 7.93
N VAL A 72 -6.74 2.27 8.43
CA VAL A 72 -6.29 1.00 7.85
C VAL A 72 -7.48 0.05 7.69
N CYS A 73 -8.27 -0.14 8.73
CA CYS A 73 -9.44 -1.02 8.66
C CYS A 73 -10.42 -0.59 7.55
N LEU A 74 -10.79 0.69 7.47
CA LEU A 74 -11.73 1.19 6.45
C LEU A 74 -11.16 1.08 5.03
N VAL A 75 -9.88 1.38 4.86
CA VAL A 75 -9.17 1.28 3.58
C VAL A 75 -9.20 -0.17 3.07
N PHE A 76 -8.79 -1.14 3.88
CA PHE A 76 -8.73 -2.53 3.41
C PHE A 76 -10.12 -3.16 3.26
N ARG A 77 -11.16 -2.69 3.97
CA ARG A 77 -12.56 -3.09 3.70
C ARG A 77 -13.09 -2.58 2.35
N GLY A 78 -12.46 -1.56 1.79
CA GLY A 78 -12.76 -1.05 0.45
C GLY A 78 -12.23 -1.93 -0.70
N LEU A 79 -11.35 -2.89 -0.42
CA LEU A 79 -10.86 -3.83 -1.43
C LEU A 79 -11.95 -4.82 -1.85
N GLN A 80 -12.06 -5.03 -3.15
CA GLN A 80 -13.01 -5.99 -3.71
C GLN A 80 -12.54 -7.42 -3.47
N GLY A 81 -13.49 -8.28 -3.06
CA GLY A 81 -13.24 -9.70 -2.79
C GLY A 81 -12.52 -10.03 -1.48
N ALA A 82 -12.13 -9.04 -0.68
CA ALA A 82 -11.62 -9.27 0.67
C ALA A 82 -12.73 -9.80 1.59
N THR A 83 -12.47 -10.90 2.31
CA THR A 83 -13.48 -11.60 3.14
C THR A 83 -13.00 -11.89 4.56
N SER A 84 -11.69 -11.87 4.83
CA SER A 84 -11.13 -12.04 6.16
C SER A 84 -10.40 -10.78 6.60
N PHE A 85 -10.75 -10.26 7.77
CA PHE A 85 -10.14 -9.09 8.39
C PHE A 85 -9.84 -9.43 9.85
N LYS A 86 -8.58 -9.37 10.24
CA LYS A 86 -8.13 -9.68 11.61
C LYS A 86 -7.32 -8.52 12.13
N SER A 87 -7.70 -7.99 13.29
CA SER A 87 -6.94 -7.01 14.05
C SER A 87 -6.37 -7.66 15.29
N PHE A 88 -5.20 -7.21 15.71
CA PHE A 88 -4.51 -7.75 16.87
C PHE A 88 -4.09 -6.60 17.78
N GLN A 89 -4.41 -6.72 19.07
CA GLN A 89 -4.04 -5.74 20.09
C GLN A 89 -2.92 -6.32 20.94
N SER A 90 -1.83 -5.57 21.12
CA SER A 90 -0.60 -6.12 21.67
C SER A 90 -0.60 -6.26 23.20
N ALA A 91 -0.21 -7.47 23.65
CA ALA A 91 0.80 -7.70 24.70
C ALA A 91 1.95 -8.63 24.21
N GLY A 92 1.99 -8.97 22.91
CA GLY A 92 2.95 -9.91 22.29
C GLY A 92 3.26 -9.59 20.82
N PRO A 93 3.97 -10.46 20.08
CA PRO A 93 4.45 -10.18 18.73
C PRO A 93 3.29 -10.21 17.73
N GLN A 94 2.58 -9.10 17.58
CA GLN A 94 1.45 -9.02 16.66
C GLN A 94 1.50 -7.69 15.89
N TYR A 95 1.46 -7.84 14.58
CA TYR A 95 1.16 -6.81 13.58
C TYR A 95 -0.28 -6.32 13.76
N ASP A 96 -0.59 -5.11 13.32
CA ASP A 96 -1.83 -4.44 13.73
C ASP A 96 -3.06 -4.96 12.96
N PHE A 97 -2.89 -5.33 11.68
CA PHE A 97 -3.99 -5.79 10.82
C PHE A 97 -3.54 -6.85 9.80
N LEU A 98 -4.44 -7.77 9.47
CA LEU A 98 -4.26 -8.78 8.42
C LEU A 98 -5.55 -8.91 7.61
N VAL A 99 -5.41 -8.84 6.29
CA VAL A 99 -6.51 -9.01 5.34
C VAL A 99 -6.21 -10.11 4.34
N SER A 100 -7.24 -10.87 3.98
CA SER A 100 -7.22 -11.81 2.86
C SER A 100 -8.62 -11.94 2.26
N GLY A 101 -8.71 -12.57 1.10
CA GLY A 101 -9.96 -12.86 0.42
C GLY A 101 -9.92 -14.21 -0.30
N ASP A 102 -11.11 -14.67 -0.67
CA ASP A 102 -11.34 -15.93 -1.39
C ASP A 102 -12.22 -15.76 -2.63
N GLN A 103 -12.71 -14.55 -2.88
CA GLN A 103 -13.55 -14.24 -4.04
C GLN A 103 -12.71 -14.00 -5.30
N PRO A 104 -13.27 -14.15 -6.52
CA PRO A 104 -12.56 -13.87 -7.76
C PRO A 104 -11.93 -12.48 -7.82
N ALA A 105 -12.63 -11.44 -7.36
CA ALA A 105 -12.09 -10.08 -7.26
C ALA A 105 -10.80 -9.99 -6.43
N TRP A 106 -10.65 -10.81 -5.39
CA TRP A 106 -9.42 -10.86 -4.59
C TRP A 106 -8.25 -11.46 -5.36
N LEU A 107 -8.51 -12.42 -6.24
CA LEU A 107 -7.47 -12.99 -7.10
C LEU A 107 -6.89 -11.93 -8.03
N TYR A 108 -7.74 -11.00 -8.51
CA TYR A 108 -7.28 -9.87 -9.32
C TYR A 108 -6.48 -8.86 -8.50
N VAL A 109 -6.90 -8.55 -7.26
CA VAL A 109 -6.07 -7.77 -6.33
C VAL A 109 -4.71 -8.44 -6.15
N CYS A 110 -4.66 -9.74 -5.89
CA CYS A 110 -3.42 -10.49 -5.72
C CYS A 110 -2.55 -10.45 -6.98
N HIS A 111 -3.15 -10.61 -8.16
CA HIS A 111 -2.45 -10.58 -9.44
C HIS A 111 -1.81 -9.22 -9.70
N GLN A 112 -2.60 -8.14 -9.54
CA GLN A 112 -2.13 -6.75 -9.70
C GLN A 112 -0.98 -6.41 -8.74
N LEU A 113 -0.99 -7.02 -7.54
CA LEU A 113 0.05 -6.85 -6.53
C LEU A 113 1.18 -7.90 -6.62
N TYR A 114 1.20 -8.71 -7.68
CA TYR A 114 2.20 -9.76 -7.91
C TYR A 114 2.36 -10.73 -6.72
N LEU A 115 1.26 -11.09 -6.06
CA LEU A 115 1.23 -12.03 -4.94
C LEU A 115 1.11 -13.47 -5.47
N LYS A 116 1.89 -14.39 -4.88
CA LYS A 116 1.82 -15.81 -5.22
C LYS A 116 0.48 -16.41 -4.80
N GLU A 117 0.03 -17.44 -5.50
CA GLU A 117 -1.28 -18.06 -5.27
C GLU A 117 -1.47 -18.60 -3.85
N ASN A 118 -0.41 -19.08 -3.22
CA ASN A 118 -0.45 -19.55 -1.84
C ASN A 118 -0.24 -18.42 -0.81
N GLN A 119 0.27 -17.25 -1.23
CA GLN A 119 0.66 -16.14 -0.34
C GLN A 119 -0.21 -14.89 -0.58
N ARG A 120 -1.53 -15.06 -0.43
CA ARG A 120 -2.54 -14.05 -0.79
C ARG A 120 -2.95 -13.11 0.35
N GLY A 121 -2.32 -13.21 1.51
CA GLY A 121 -2.56 -12.30 2.62
C GLY A 121 -1.75 -11.01 2.51
N ILE A 122 -2.31 -9.93 3.04
CA ILE A 122 -1.65 -8.64 3.23
C ILE A 122 -1.65 -8.32 4.73
N VAL A 123 -0.47 -8.09 5.27
CA VAL A 123 -0.29 -7.71 6.68
C VAL A 123 0.11 -6.24 6.78
N VAL A 124 -0.42 -5.55 7.79
CA VAL A 124 -0.25 -4.10 7.97
C VAL A 124 0.22 -3.80 9.38
N GLU A 125 1.21 -2.90 9.48
CA GLU A 125 1.56 -2.21 10.72
C GLU A 125 1.28 -0.71 10.59
N ALA A 126 0.47 -0.17 11.49
CA ALA A 126 0.17 1.24 11.62
C ALA A 126 1.08 1.87 12.70
N LYS A 127 1.81 2.93 12.34
CA LYS A 127 2.77 3.59 13.21
C LYS A 127 2.67 5.12 13.08
N ALA A 128 1.89 5.72 13.97
CA ALA A 128 1.77 7.18 14.12
C ALA A 128 2.91 7.75 14.98
N THR A 129 4.16 7.60 14.53
CA THR A 129 5.36 8.12 15.21
C THR A 129 5.78 9.47 14.66
N LYS A 130 6.42 10.33 15.49
CA LYS A 130 7.04 11.59 15.02
C LYS A 130 8.28 11.34 14.16
N ASP A 131 9.05 10.33 14.52
CA ASP A 131 10.27 9.97 13.81
C ASP A 131 9.96 8.99 12.69
N ARG A 132 10.89 8.90 11.73
CA ARG A 132 10.86 7.85 10.71
C ARG A 132 10.91 6.47 11.36
N LEU A 133 10.25 5.50 10.73
CA LEU A 133 10.30 4.11 11.18
C LEU A 133 11.75 3.61 11.25
N PRO A 134 12.22 3.14 12.42
CA PRO A 134 13.58 2.62 12.58
C PRO A 134 13.69 1.18 12.07
N ASP A 135 14.90 0.79 11.66
CA ASP A 135 15.19 -0.55 11.12
C ASP A 135 14.74 -1.69 12.03
N LYS A 136 14.84 -1.53 13.35
CA LYS A 136 14.37 -2.55 14.30
C LYS A 136 12.88 -2.90 14.11
N GLN A 137 12.03 -1.91 13.84
CA GLN A 137 10.60 -2.15 13.60
C GLN A 137 10.37 -2.77 12.22
N PHE A 138 11.11 -2.31 11.21
CA PHE A 138 11.05 -2.90 9.87
C PHE A 138 11.49 -4.38 9.87
N ALA A 139 12.61 -4.67 10.53
CA ALA A 139 13.15 -6.01 10.71
C ALA A 139 12.17 -6.94 11.43
N ARG A 140 11.42 -6.41 12.40
CA ARG A 140 10.38 -7.19 13.08
C ARG A 140 9.31 -7.66 12.11
N LEU A 141 8.81 -6.78 11.24
CA LEU A 141 7.82 -7.17 10.22
C LEU A 141 8.42 -8.18 9.24
N CYS A 142 9.65 -7.99 8.77
CA CYS A 142 10.36 -8.98 7.95
C CYS A 142 10.35 -10.37 8.60
N SER A 143 10.73 -10.46 9.89
CA SER A 143 10.76 -11.72 10.62
C SER A 143 9.38 -12.37 10.74
N ILE A 144 8.33 -11.57 10.99
CA ILE A 144 6.95 -12.06 11.05
C ILE A 144 6.54 -12.66 9.69
N LEU A 145 6.82 -11.97 8.57
CA LEU A 145 6.51 -12.47 7.24
C LEU A 145 7.30 -13.74 6.88
N ASP A 146 8.57 -13.83 7.27
CA ASP A 146 9.45 -14.96 6.95
C ASP A 146 9.14 -16.20 7.80
N LEU A 147 8.79 -16.01 9.08
CA LEU A 147 8.69 -17.10 10.05
C LEU A 147 7.24 -17.46 10.39
N ASN A 148 6.39 -16.47 10.65
CA ASN A 148 5.04 -16.70 11.18
C ASN A 148 3.97 -16.75 10.08
N LEU A 149 4.18 -16.00 9.00
CA LEU A 149 3.24 -15.86 7.87
C LEU A 149 3.85 -16.32 6.55
N SER A 150 4.84 -17.22 6.64
CA SER A 150 5.68 -17.69 5.53
C SER A 150 4.85 -18.22 4.36
N SER A 151 3.83 -19.00 4.66
CA SER A 151 3.01 -19.71 3.68
C SER A 151 1.74 -18.97 3.23
N THR A 152 1.35 -17.88 3.91
CA THR A 152 0.02 -17.26 3.70
C THR A 152 0.06 -15.80 3.28
N VAL A 153 1.12 -15.05 3.61
CA VAL A 153 1.22 -13.61 3.35
C VAL A 153 2.35 -13.31 2.37
N GLY A 154 2.02 -12.56 1.32
CA GLY A 154 2.96 -12.12 0.27
C GLY A 154 3.39 -10.67 0.40
N LEU A 155 2.58 -9.83 1.07
CA LEU A 155 2.79 -8.39 1.16
C LEU A 155 2.67 -7.89 2.61
N GLY A 156 3.68 -7.15 3.04
CA GLY A 156 3.66 -6.34 4.26
C GLY A 156 3.53 -4.86 3.92
N ILE A 157 2.82 -4.10 4.75
CA ILE A 157 2.62 -2.67 4.56
C ILE A 157 2.85 -1.94 5.87
N PHE A 158 3.69 -0.91 5.84
CA PHE A 158 3.75 0.07 6.93
C PHE A 158 2.91 1.29 6.56
N PHE A 159 1.93 1.62 7.41
CA PHE A 159 1.28 2.92 7.42
C PHE A 159 2.01 3.82 8.42
N THR A 160 2.66 4.87 7.94
CA THR A 160 3.40 5.79 8.83
C THR A 160 3.35 7.21 8.33
N LEU A 161 3.28 8.18 9.23
CA LEU A 161 3.19 9.59 8.85
C LEU A 161 4.52 10.16 8.35
N ASN A 162 5.65 9.58 8.75
CA ASN A 162 6.98 10.15 8.49
C ASN A 162 7.86 9.25 7.61
N GLY A 163 7.30 8.18 7.05
CA GLY A 163 8.04 7.21 6.26
C GLY A 163 9.03 6.37 7.09
N ALA A 164 9.99 5.74 6.42
CA ALA A 164 10.99 4.87 7.04
C ALA A 164 12.42 5.34 6.74
N ALA A 165 13.38 4.92 7.57
CA ALA A 165 14.80 5.27 7.37
C ALA A 165 15.33 4.77 6.01
N GLY A 166 16.13 5.61 5.34
CA GLY A 166 16.72 5.33 4.03
C GLY A 166 15.77 5.36 2.82
N PHE A 167 14.49 5.70 3.03
CA PHE A 167 13.60 6.09 1.93
C PHE A 167 13.87 7.56 1.55
N PRO A 168 13.86 7.89 0.24
CA PRO A 168 14.23 9.21 -0.25
C PRO A 168 13.25 10.29 0.24
N GLN A 169 13.77 11.49 0.52
CA GLN A 169 12.98 12.71 0.70
C GLN A 169 13.38 13.76 -0.33
N SER A 170 12.48 14.73 -0.55
CA SER A 170 12.78 15.91 -1.37
C SER A 170 14.01 16.64 -0.82
N GLY A 171 15.08 16.68 -1.61
CA GLY A 171 16.34 17.34 -1.24
C GLY A 171 17.38 16.45 -0.54
N ASP A 172 17.09 15.17 -0.28
CA ASP A 172 18.10 14.26 0.31
C ASP A 172 19.15 13.83 -0.74
N ALA A 173 20.43 13.86 -0.35
CA ALA A 173 21.50 13.23 -1.11
C ALA A 173 21.41 11.70 -0.99
N ARG A 174 21.87 10.98 -2.03
CA ARG A 174 21.80 9.51 -2.15
C ARG A 174 22.77 8.76 -1.21
N GLN A 175 22.88 9.15 0.06
CA GLN A 175 23.67 8.41 1.05
C GLN A 175 22.78 7.35 1.73
N ARG A 176 23.20 6.09 1.65
CA ARG A 176 22.50 4.94 2.23
C ARG A 176 23.34 4.37 3.37
N ALA A 177 22.77 4.25 4.56
CA ALA A 177 23.38 3.59 5.70
C ALA A 177 22.99 2.10 5.74
N ILE A 178 23.86 1.26 6.32
CA ILE A 178 23.57 -0.18 6.50
C ILE A 178 22.33 -0.40 7.38
N SER A 179 22.07 0.53 8.31
CA SER A 179 20.92 0.54 9.20
C SER A 179 19.63 1.09 8.56
N ASP A 180 19.57 1.24 7.24
CA ASP A 180 18.40 1.77 6.55
C ASP A 180 17.35 0.70 6.26
N CYS A 181 16.08 1.02 6.57
CA CYS A 181 14.94 0.17 6.24
C CYS A 181 14.88 -0.15 4.75
N ARG A 182 15.28 0.79 3.87
CA ARG A 182 15.31 0.57 2.41
C ARG A 182 16.31 -0.50 2.00
N LEU A 183 17.50 -0.56 2.60
CA LEU A 183 18.45 -1.64 2.32
C LEU A 183 17.89 -2.99 2.77
N ARG A 184 17.32 -3.03 3.98
CA ARG A 184 16.68 -4.25 4.49
C ARG A 184 15.52 -4.71 3.61
N GLN A 185 14.68 -3.80 3.13
CA GLN A 185 13.58 -4.09 2.21
C GLN A 185 14.08 -4.83 0.96
N VAL A 186 15.16 -4.33 0.34
CA VAL A 186 15.76 -4.92 -0.87
C VAL A 186 16.33 -6.30 -0.57
N ILE A 187 17.12 -6.45 0.50
CA ILE A 187 17.71 -7.74 0.89
C ILE A 187 16.62 -8.77 1.21
N PHE A 188 15.59 -8.34 1.96
CA PHE A 188 14.46 -9.19 2.32
C PHE A 188 13.69 -9.66 1.08
N HIS A 189 13.42 -8.75 0.14
CA HIS A 189 12.75 -9.08 -1.11
C HIS A 189 13.58 -10.05 -1.95
N ALA A 190 14.87 -9.79 -2.14
CA ALA A 190 15.76 -10.68 -2.88
C ALA A 190 15.80 -12.10 -2.28
N LYS A 191 15.86 -12.22 -0.95
CA LYS A 191 15.90 -13.50 -0.24
C LYS A 191 14.57 -14.27 -0.31
N THR A 192 13.46 -13.60 -0.08
CA THR A 192 12.16 -14.26 0.20
C THR A 192 11.18 -14.19 -0.95
N GLN A 193 11.43 -13.30 -1.92
CA GLN A 193 10.48 -12.91 -2.98
C GLN A 193 9.18 -12.30 -2.43
N LYS A 194 9.13 -11.94 -1.14
CA LYS A 194 8.03 -11.22 -0.51
C LYS A 194 8.29 -9.73 -0.56
N ARG A 195 7.24 -8.92 -0.47
CA ARG A 195 7.35 -7.47 -0.55
C ARG A 195 6.91 -6.84 0.75
N ILE A 196 7.61 -5.77 1.13
CA ILE A 196 7.17 -4.86 2.19
C ILE A 196 7.19 -3.47 1.59
N VAL A 197 6.09 -2.72 1.68
CA VAL A 197 6.01 -1.34 1.20
C VAL A 197 5.72 -0.38 2.35
N VAL A 198 6.06 0.89 2.15
CA VAL A 198 5.81 1.96 3.12
C VAL A 198 4.88 2.97 2.47
N LEU A 199 3.74 3.21 3.10
CA LEU A 199 2.79 4.27 2.77
C LEU A 199 3.04 5.42 3.74
N ASP A 200 3.52 6.53 3.20
CA ASP A 200 3.77 7.74 3.96
C ASP A 200 2.51 8.62 4.07
N LYS A 201 2.65 9.80 4.70
CA LYS A 201 1.57 10.78 4.86
C LYS A 201 0.86 11.12 3.53
N ASN A 202 1.60 11.31 2.44
CA ASN A 202 1.01 11.71 1.18
C ASN A 202 0.21 10.55 0.59
N ASP A 203 0.79 9.35 0.61
CA ASP A 203 0.08 8.14 0.19
C ASP A 203 -1.21 7.92 1.00
N ILE A 204 -1.15 8.08 2.33
CA ILE A 204 -2.30 7.86 3.22
C ILE A 204 -3.46 8.80 2.89
N PHE A 205 -3.19 10.08 2.61
CA PHE A 205 -4.25 11.04 2.29
C PHE A 205 -4.87 10.87 0.90
N GLU A 206 -4.19 10.19 -0.02
CA GLU A 206 -4.76 9.83 -1.32
C GLU A 206 -5.78 8.67 -1.21
N LEU A 207 -5.82 7.93 -0.10
CA LEU A 207 -6.72 6.79 0.11
C LEU A 207 -8.21 7.17 0.20
N GLY A 208 -8.54 8.46 0.29
CA GLY A 208 -9.92 8.92 0.18
C GLY A 208 -10.53 8.84 -1.23
N LYS A 209 -9.77 8.40 -2.23
CA LYS A 209 -10.18 8.33 -3.64
C LYS A 209 -10.36 6.88 -4.10
N ASN A 210 -11.34 6.61 -4.96
CA ASN A 210 -11.50 5.29 -5.55
C ASN A 210 -10.25 4.89 -6.37
N GLY A 211 -9.87 3.62 -6.34
CA GLY A 211 -8.71 3.08 -7.04
C GLY A 211 -7.33 3.43 -6.47
N SER A 212 -7.21 4.46 -5.61
CA SER A 212 -5.90 4.97 -5.18
C SER A 212 -5.08 3.95 -4.41
N LEU A 213 -5.67 3.12 -3.54
CA LEU A 213 -4.94 2.07 -2.82
C LEU A 213 -4.19 1.14 -3.78
N ILE A 214 -4.85 0.65 -4.83
CA ILE A 214 -4.24 -0.28 -5.80
C ILE A 214 -3.15 0.42 -6.58
N GLN A 215 -3.43 1.64 -7.08
CA GLN A 215 -2.45 2.43 -7.83
C GLN A 215 -1.19 2.69 -7.01
N ILE A 216 -1.34 3.13 -5.76
CA ILE A 216 -0.22 3.40 -4.87
C ILE A 216 0.57 2.11 -4.60
N LEU A 217 -0.09 0.99 -4.31
CA LEU A 217 0.61 -0.27 -4.03
C LEU A 217 1.36 -0.80 -5.26
N VAL A 218 0.73 -0.81 -6.44
CA VAL A 218 1.39 -1.19 -7.71
C VAL A 218 2.63 -0.34 -7.93
N ARG A 219 2.50 0.97 -7.76
CA ARG A 219 3.60 1.94 -7.89
C ARG A 219 4.75 1.66 -6.92
N LYS A 220 4.46 1.45 -5.63
CA LYS A 220 5.48 1.14 -4.61
C LYS A 220 6.15 -0.22 -4.83
N ILE A 221 5.40 -1.20 -5.35
CA ILE A 221 5.94 -2.52 -5.72
C ILE A 221 6.88 -2.38 -6.91
N ARG A 222 6.46 -1.65 -7.95
CA ARG A 222 7.28 -1.36 -9.12
C ARG A 222 8.57 -0.62 -8.74
N ASP A 223 8.49 0.37 -7.85
CA ASP A 223 9.67 1.08 -7.32
C ASP A 223 10.65 0.15 -6.58
N LEU A 224 10.16 -0.91 -5.95
CA LEU A 224 10.99 -1.92 -5.30
C LEU A 224 11.65 -2.84 -6.34
N ASP A 225 10.87 -3.29 -7.32
CA ASP A 225 11.33 -4.19 -8.37
C ASP A 225 12.35 -3.48 -9.31
N GLU A 226 12.18 -2.19 -9.57
CA GLU A 226 13.11 -1.34 -10.35
C GLU A 226 14.28 -0.78 -9.52
N LEU A 227 14.24 -0.95 -8.20
CA LEU A 227 15.21 -0.38 -7.24
C LEU A 227 15.42 1.14 -7.40
N SER A 228 14.41 1.82 -7.93
CA SER A 228 14.33 3.28 -8.01
C SER A 228 14.54 3.87 -6.61
N GLY A 229 15.51 4.78 -6.50
CA GLY A 229 15.77 5.52 -5.26
C GLY A 229 15.06 6.87 -5.24
N LEU A 230 14.16 7.13 -6.18
CA LEU A 230 13.50 8.41 -6.33
C LEU A 230 12.18 8.43 -5.53
N PRO A 231 11.76 9.59 -5.00
CA PRO A 231 10.45 9.75 -4.42
C PRO A 231 9.40 9.41 -5.47
N THR A 232 8.41 8.64 -5.07
CA THR A 232 7.33 8.27 -5.97
C THR A 232 6.45 9.50 -6.24
N PRO A 233 6.29 9.96 -7.50
CA PRO A 233 5.44 11.11 -7.81
C PRO A 233 3.98 10.83 -7.44
N SER A 234 3.23 11.87 -7.04
CA SER A 234 1.80 11.74 -6.67
C SER A 234 0.98 11.15 -7.82
N VAL A 235 -0.13 10.48 -7.51
CA VAL A 235 -1.02 9.86 -8.52
C VAL A 235 -1.55 10.90 -9.53
N GLU A 236 -1.62 12.18 -9.14
CA GLU A 236 -2.08 13.26 -10.01
C GLU A 236 -0.98 13.81 -10.95
N GLN A 237 0.28 13.47 -10.73
CA GLN A 237 1.42 13.88 -11.55
C GLN A 237 1.73 12.80 -12.58
N THR A 238 0.89 12.71 -13.62
CA THR A 238 1.25 12.00 -14.85
C THR A 238 1.70 13.07 -15.84
N GLU A 239 3.00 13.16 -16.12
CA GLU A 239 3.46 14.00 -17.24
C GLU A 239 3.26 13.22 -18.54
N GLU A 240 2.46 13.77 -19.45
CA GLU A 240 2.51 13.37 -20.85
C GLU A 240 3.90 13.73 -21.38
N ILE A 241 4.67 12.70 -21.69
CA ILE A 241 5.95 12.83 -22.38
C ILE A 241 5.73 12.52 -23.86
N ASP A 242 6.27 13.37 -24.73
CA ASP A 242 6.31 13.12 -26.16
C ASP A 242 6.93 11.73 -26.43
N LEU A 243 6.40 11.04 -27.44
CA LEU A 243 6.90 9.73 -27.85
C LEU A 243 8.41 9.80 -28.08
N PRO A 244 9.22 8.96 -27.39
CA PRO A 244 10.63 8.84 -27.67
C PRO A 244 10.89 8.61 -29.17
N ASP A 245 11.95 9.20 -29.72
CA ASP A 245 12.23 9.18 -31.17
C ASP A 245 12.18 7.78 -31.79
N HIS A 246 12.65 6.76 -31.06
CA HIS A 246 12.65 5.37 -31.53
C HIS A 246 11.24 4.74 -31.62
N LEU A 247 10.25 5.30 -30.91
CA LEU A 247 8.84 4.90 -30.98
C LEU A 247 8.04 5.79 -31.94
N ASN A 248 8.41 7.07 -32.04
CA ASN A 248 7.81 8.01 -32.99
C ASN A 248 8.00 7.54 -34.45
N GLN A 249 9.13 6.87 -34.72
CA GLN A 249 9.44 6.26 -36.03
C GLN A 249 8.54 5.07 -36.42
N LEU A 250 7.79 4.49 -35.48
CA LEU A 250 6.91 3.33 -35.73
C LEU A 250 5.47 3.73 -36.08
N TRP A 251 5.14 5.02 -35.99
CA TRP A 251 3.79 5.56 -36.20
C TRP A 251 3.68 6.56 -37.35
N VAL A 252 4.71 6.61 -38.21
CA VAL A 252 4.65 7.26 -39.54
C VAL A 252 4.34 6.23 -40.60
#